data_AF-A8Y4G8-F1
#
_entry.id   AF-A8Y4G8-F1
#
_cell.length_a   1.000
_cell.length_b   1.000
_cell.length_c   1.000
_cell.angle_alpha   90.00
_cell.angle_beta   90.00
_cell.angle_gamma   90.00
#
_symmetry.space_group_name_H-M   'P 1'
#
loop_
_entity.id
_entity.type
_entity.pdbx_description
1 polymer ?
#
loop_
_entity_poly.entity_id
_entity_poly.type
_entity_poly.pdbx_seq_one_letter_code
_entity_poly.pdbx_strand_id
1 'polypeptide(L)'
;MTPNEMQSMNAAIDAECPICQCRMVVPTAVPGCRHWFCFTCLKGVCMNEQCPLCPMCRGKIDLGIFNLPSRDLDLKMDVPISPVVVQKNRAGINRADGNTTVSPIDFDDTPEDLSKEDQKKMYWLYRGKSQGWWRFDPRHEREIEESYLKGKLQCEVLICGRTYIIDFQRKCQYLQNQPSQAREVTRVSAEEFDGMEVKGLAGVFVPTS
;
A
#
# COMPACT_ATOMS: atom_id res chain seq x y z
N MET A 1 24.20 24.35 1.10
CA MET A 1 24.04 22.88 1.11
C MET A 1 25.36 22.27 0.73
N THR A 2 25.86 21.33 1.52
CA THR A 2 27.07 20.57 1.23
C THR A 2 26.81 19.54 0.13
N PRO A 3 27.83 19.06 -0.60
CA PRO A 3 27.68 17.97 -1.56
C PRO A 3 27.06 16.70 -0.95
N ASN A 4 27.36 16.41 0.31
CA ASN A 4 26.77 15.27 1.04
C ASN A 4 25.28 15.49 1.32
N GLU A 5 24.87 16.69 1.74
CA GLU A 5 23.45 17.03 1.93
C GLU A 5 22.66 16.90 0.62
N MET A 6 23.22 17.37 -0.49
CA MET A 6 22.60 17.24 -1.82
C MET A 6 22.45 15.77 -2.25
N GLN A 7 23.46 14.94 -2.01
CA GLN A 7 23.40 13.51 -2.30
C GLN A 7 22.36 12.78 -1.44
N SER A 8 22.28 13.11 -0.14
CA SER A 8 21.26 12.54 0.74
C SER A 8 19.84 12.92 0.32
N MET A 9 19.62 14.16 -0.10
CA MET A 9 18.31 14.60 -0.61
C MET A 9 17.94 13.91 -1.93
N ASN A 10 18.88 13.80 -2.87
CA ASN A 10 18.64 13.10 -4.14
C ASN A 10 18.32 11.62 -3.92
N ALA A 11 19.03 10.94 -3.02
CA ALA A 11 18.75 9.55 -2.67
C ALA A 11 17.36 9.37 -2.03
N ALA A 12 16.88 10.35 -1.26
CA ALA A 12 15.52 10.32 -0.70
C ALA A 12 14.45 10.48 -1.80
N ILE A 13 14.68 11.36 -2.78
CA ILE A 13 13.80 11.57 -3.93
C ILE A 13 13.74 10.31 -4.81
N ASP A 14 14.90 9.69 -5.08
CA ASP A 14 14.99 8.48 -5.91
C ASP A 14 14.29 7.26 -5.27
N ALA A 15 14.04 7.31 -3.96
CA ALA A 15 13.30 6.29 -3.23
C ALA A 15 11.77 6.48 -3.31
N GLU A 16 11.26 7.61 -3.83
CA GLU A 16 9.83 7.90 -3.93
C GLU A 16 9.23 7.42 -5.26
N CYS A 17 8.06 6.80 -5.17
CA CYS A 17 7.34 6.32 -6.34
C CYS A 17 6.72 7.51 -7.11
N PRO A 18 7.03 7.70 -8.41
CA PRO A 18 6.44 8.78 -9.21
C PRO A 18 4.92 8.72 -9.36
N ILE A 19 4.31 7.55 -9.12
CA ILE A 19 2.85 7.35 -9.25
C ILE A 19 2.11 7.80 -7.98
N CYS A 20 2.57 7.36 -6.80
CA CYS A 20 1.88 7.64 -5.54
C CYS A 20 2.55 8.70 -4.66
N GLN A 21 3.74 9.16 -5.05
CA GLN A 21 4.52 10.18 -4.34
C GLN A 21 4.82 9.80 -2.88
N CYS A 22 5.04 8.50 -2.66
CA CYS A 22 5.42 7.93 -1.36
C CYS A 22 6.65 7.02 -1.57
N ARG A 23 7.49 6.90 -0.54
CA ARG A 23 8.64 5.98 -0.54
C ARG A 23 8.25 4.55 -0.91
N MET A 24 8.86 3.99 -1.96
CA MET A 24 8.41 2.78 -2.66
C MET A 24 8.24 1.55 -1.74
N VAL A 25 7.10 0.87 -1.89
CA VAL A 25 6.87 -0.48 -1.34
C VAL A 25 7.18 -1.50 -2.43
N VAL A 26 8.05 -2.46 -2.12
CA VAL A 26 8.61 -3.43 -3.06
C VAL A 26 9.03 -2.76 -4.39
N PRO A 27 10.12 -1.96 -4.36
CA PRO A 27 10.58 -1.21 -5.52
C PRO A 27 10.77 -2.13 -6.73
N THR A 28 10.22 -1.74 -7.87
CA THR A 28 10.19 -2.55 -9.09
C THR A 28 10.64 -1.69 -10.27
N ALA A 29 11.71 -2.08 -10.94
CA ALA A 29 12.27 -1.35 -12.08
C ALA A 29 11.72 -1.88 -13.40
N VAL A 30 11.22 -1.01 -14.29
CA VAL A 30 10.82 -1.41 -15.65
C VAL A 30 12.07 -1.89 -16.42
N PRO A 31 12.13 -3.11 -16.97
CA PRO A 31 13.40 -3.68 -17.46
C PRO A 31 14.02 -2.87 -18.61
N GLY A 32 13.19 -2.35 -19.52
CA GLY A 32 13.66 -1.61 -20.70
C GLY A 32 14.18 -0.19 -20.43
N CYS A 33 13.78 0.45 -19.34
CA CYS A 33 14.15 1.85 -19.05
C CYS A 33 14.70 2.10 -17.64
N ARG A 34 14.63 1.11 -16.74
CA ARG A 34 15.12 1.13 -15.35
C ARG A 34 14.50 2.19 -14.45
N HIS A 35 13.36 2.77 -14.83
CA HIS A 35 12.57 3.61 -13.93
C HIS A 35 11.88 2.77 -12.86
N TRP A 36 11.88 3.26 -11.62
CA TRP A 36 11.42 2.54 -10.43
C TRP A 36 10.05 3.03 -9.95
N PHE A 37 9.23 2.08 -9.50
CA PHE A 37 7.89 2.32 -8.94
C PHE A 37 7.62 1.34 -7.80
N CYS A 38 6.58 1.59 -6.98
CA CYS A 38 6.02 0.52 -6.16
C CYS A 38 5.50 -0.60 -7.08
N PHE A 39 5.67 -1.86 -6.66
CA PHE A 39 5.13 -3.00 -7.40
C PHE A 39 3.62 -2.86 -7.68
N THR A 40 2.82 -2.52 -6.66
CA THR A 40 1.36 -2.38 -6.75
C THR A 40 0.93 -1.19 -7.63
N CYS A 41 1.71 -0.11 -7.65
CA CYS A 41 1.44 1.04 -8.53
C CYS A 41 1.71 0.70 -10.00
N LEU A 42 2.86 0.10 -10.32
CA LEU A 42 3.19 -0.31 -11.68
C LEU A 42 2.21 -1.38 -12.19
N LYS A 43 1.85 -2.33 -11.33
CA LYS A 43 0.82 -3.33 -11.62
C LYS A 43 -0.54 -2.69 -11.89
N GLY A 44 -0.90 -1.66 -11.14
CA GLY A 44 -2.10 -0.85 -11.39
C GLY A 44 -2.12 -0.22 -12.79
N VAL A 45 -1.01 0.38 -13.25
CA VAL A 45 -0.89 0.91 -14.63
C VAL A 45 -1.18 -0.20 -15.64
N CYS A 46 -0.50 -1.35 -15.51
CA CYS A 46 -0.65 -2.47 -16.42
C CYS A 46 -2.03 -3.16 -16.39
N MET A 47 -2.78 -3.04 -15.29
CA MET A 47 -4.09 -3.67 -15.13
C MET A 47 -5.27 -2.82 -15.61
N ASN A 48 -5.08 -1.51 -15.74
CA ASN A 48 -6.17 -0.57 -16.02
C ASN A 48 -5.97 0.23 -17.31
N GLU A 49 -4.79 0.16 -17.94
CA GLU A 49 -4.53 0.79 -19.24
C GLU A 49 -4.57 -0.23 -20.38
N GLN A 50 -5.18 0.15 -21.50
CA GLN A 50 -5.26 -0.68 -22.70
C GLN A 50 -3.89 -0.88 -23.38
N CYS A 51 -2.99 0.10 -23.24
CA CYS A 51 -1.63 0.08 -23.78
C CYS A 51 -0.68 0.65 -22.72
N PRO A 52 -0.26 -0.17 -21.72
CA PRO A 52 0.47 0.34 -20.57
C PRO A 52 1.90 0.73 -20.97
N LEU A 53 2.26 1.97 -20.66
CA LEU A 53 3.59 2.54 -20.89
C LEU A 53 4.21 2.99 -19.57
N CYS A 54 5.54 3.04 -19.52
CA CYS A 54 6.27 3.55 -18.37
C CYS A 54 5.78 4.99 -18.06
N PRO A 55 5.28 5.29 -16.84
CA PRO A 55 4.80 6.62 -16.50
C PRO A 55 5.84 7.74 -16.61
N MET A 56 7.13 7.40 -16.55
CA MET A 56 8.22 8.38 -16.63
C MET A 56 8.69 8.66 -18.06
N CYS A 57 8.90 7.62 -18.87
CA CYS A 57 9.50 7.79 -20.21
C CYS A 57 8.62 7.31 -21.37
N ARG A 58 7.42 6.81 -21.08
CA ARG A 58 6.49 6.22 -22.06
C ARG A 58 7.05 5.03 -22.84
N GLY A 59 8.15 4.43 -22.38
CA GLY A 59 8.69 3.19 -22.93
C GLY A 59 7.76 1.99 -22.67
N LYS A 60 7.86 0.95 -23.50
CA LYS A 60 7.09 -0.29 -23.33
C LYS A 60 7.41 -0.96 -22.01
N ILE A 61 6.38 -1.49 -21.34
CA ILE A 61 6.52 -2.31 -20.14
C ILE A 61 6.39 -3.79 -20.53
N ASP A 62 7.39 -4.60 -20.17
CA ASP A 62 7.27 -6.05 -20.24
C ASP A 62 6.46 -6.56 -19.02
N LEU A 63 5.32 -7.17 -19.28
CA LEU A 63 4.42 -7.71 -18.24
C LEU A 63 4.99 -8.93 -17.52
N GLY A 64 6.02 -9.57 -18.08
CA GLY A 64 6.75 -10.66 -17.43
C GLY A 64 7.35 -10.27 -16.07
N ILE A 65 7.56 -8.97 -15.83
CA ILE A 65 8.09 -8.45 -14.56
C ILE A 65 7.25 -8.84 -13.34
N PHE A 66 5.94 -9.02 -13.49
CA PHE A 66 5.06 -9.34 -12.36
C PHE A 66 5.05 -10.82 -11.95
N ASN A 67 5.73 -11.67 -12.73
CA ASN A 67 5.80 -13.11 -12.48
C ASN A 67 7.15 -13.54 -11.86
N LEU A 68 8.10 -12.62 -11.75
CA LEU A 68 9.42 -12.91 -11.21
C LEU A 68 9.39 -12.83 -9.67
N PRO A 69 9.99 -13.80 -8.96
CA PRO A 69 10.18 -13.65 -7.52
C PRO A 69 11.11 -12.47 -7.25
N SER A 70 10.84 -11.72 -6.18
CA SER A 70 11.80 -10.71 -5.72
C SER A 70 12.95 -11.41 -5.03
N ARG A 71 14.20 -11.07 -5.37
CA ARG A 71 15.40 -11.68 -4.78
C ARG A 71 15.60 -11.30 -3.31
N ASP A 72 15.07 -10.15 -2.91
CA ASP A 72 15.21 -9.60 -1.56
C ASP A 72 13.86 -9.01 -1.15
N LEU A 73 12.97 -9.87 -0.64
CA LEU A 73 11.64 -9.47 -0.16
C LEU A 73 11.56 -9.69 1.34
N ASP A 74 11.58 -8.59 2.09
CA ASP A 74 11.25 -8.59 3.51
C ASP A 74 9.72 -8.73 3.68
N LEU A 75 9.28 -9.94 4.02
CA LEU A 75 7.88 -10.24 4.30
C LEU A 75 7.31 -9.49 5.50
N LYS A 76 8.15 -9.01 6.42
CA LYS A 76 7.74 -8.28 7.63
C LYS A 76 7.95 -6.77 7.50
N MET A 77 8.30 -6.27 6.31
CA MET A 77 8.53 -4.84 6.09
C MET A 77 7.38 -3.96 6.60
N ASP A 78 7.72 -2.84 7.24
CA ASP A 78 6.77 -1.82 7.63
C ASP A 78 6.43 -0.86 6.49
N VAL A 79 5.46 0.03 6.72
CA VAL A 79 5.21 1.13 5.78
C VAL A 79 6.46 2.00 5.72
N PRO A 80 7.10 2.16 4.55
CA PRO A 80 8.29 3.00 4.45
C PRO A 80 7.93 4.44 4.83
N ILE A 81 8.71 5.02 5.75
CA ILE A 81 8.53 6.41 6.18
C ILE A 81 8.86 7.31 4.98
N SER A 82 7.86 8.07 4.50
CA SER A 82 8.07 9.12 3.51
C SER A 82 8.34 10.42 4.25
N PRO A 83 9.44 11.14 3.95
CA PRO A 83 9.82 12.35 4.67
C PRO A 83 8.84 13.52 4.53
N VAL A 84 7.86 13.47 3.60
CA VAL A 84 7.07 14.66 3.22
C VAL A 84 5.55 14.48 3.14
N VAL A 85 4.96 13.28 3.30
CA VAL A 85 3.49 13.16 3.11
C VAL A 85 2.81 12.40 4.25
N VAL A 86 2.36 13.17 5.24
CA VAL A 86 1.14 12.83 6.00
C VAL A 86 0.00 12.96 4.99
N GLN A 87 -0.38 11.86 4.34
CA GLN A 87 -1.58 11.84 3.49
C GLN A 87 -2.79 12.00 4.42
N LYS A 88 -3.15 13.25 4.74
CA LYS A 88 -4.51 13.56 5.17
C LYS A 88 -5.42 13.17 4.02
N ASN A 89 -6.31 12.22 4.29
CA ASN A 89 -7.36 11.75 3.40
C ASN A 89 -7.93 12.88 2.54
N ARG A 90 -7.92 12.70 1.22
CA ARG A 90 -8.80 13.46 0.31
C ARG A 90 -10.23 12.98 0.56
N ALA A 91 -10.87 13.52 1.59
CA ALA A 91 -12.31 13.52 1.70
C ALA A 91 -12.90 14.32 0.53
N GLY A 92 -14.07 13.87 0.05
CA GLY A 92 -14.68 14.26 -1.21
C GLY A 92 -14.75 15.75 -1.52
N ILE A 93 -14.50 16.07 -2.78
CA ILE A 93 -14.80 17.38 -3.37
C ILE A 93 -16.33 17.46 -3.53
N ASN A 94 -17.01 18.00 -2.53
CA ASN A 94 -18.31 18.64 -2.76
C ASN A 94 -18.02 20.10 -3.15
N ARG A 95 -18.33 20.44 -4.40
CA ARG A 95 -18.36 21.82 -4.89
C ARG A 95 -19.67 22.47 -4.41
N ALA A 96 -19.56 23.48 -3.56
CA ALA A 96 -20.55 24.53 -3.40
C ALA A 96 -19.87 25.79 -2.81
N ASP A 97 -20.40 26.93 -3.20
CA ASP A 97 -19.79 28.26 -3.21
C ASP A 97 -19.60 28.94 -1.83
N GLY A 98 -18.75 29.98 -1.81
CA GLY A 98 -18.94 31.12 -0.91
C GLY A 98 -17.86 31.38 0.15
N ASN A 99 -16.95 32.29 -0.19
CA ASN A 99 -16.21 33.23 0.65
C ASN A 99 -16.38 33.13 2.19
N THR A 100 -15.33 32.73 2.93
CA THR A 100 -15.20 32.99 4.38
C THR A 100 -13.73 33.13 4.75
N THR A 101 -13.40 34.31 5.29
CA THR A 101 -12.13 34.66 5.95
C THR A 101 -11.85 33.71 7.11
N VAL A 102 -10.73 32.99 7.06
CA VAL A 102 -10.31 32.06 8.11
C VAL A 102 -9.40 32.78 9.10
N SER A 103 -9.89 32.99 10.32
CA SER A 103 -9.07 33.33 11.49
C SER A 103 -8.23 32.11 11.92
N PRO A 104 -7.12 32.29 12.67
CA PRO A 104 -6.33 31.16 13.17
C PRO A 104 -7.17 30.35 14.16
N ILE A 105 -7.38 29.07 13.89
CA ILE A 105 -8.04 28.14 14.81
C ILE A 105 -6.93 27.37 15.53
N ASP A 106 -6.80 27.62 16.83
CA ASP A 106 -6.02 26.82 17.76
C ASP A 106 -6.62 25.40 17.80
N PHE A 107 -5.87 24.41 17.31
CA PHE A 107 -6.21 22.99 17.44
C PHE A 107 -5.32 22.37 18.51
N ASP A 108 -5.64 22.68 19.76
CA ASP A 108 -5.23 21.88 20.92
C ASP A 108 -6.46 21.11 21.41
N ASP A 109 -6.65 19.91 20.85
CA ASP A 109 -7.54 18.87 21.41
C ASP A 109 -7.20 17.53 20.74
N THR A 110 -6.00 17.01 21.02
CA THR A 110 -5.68 15.60 20.76
C THR A 110 -5.78 14.84 22.09
N PRO A 111 -6.67 13.82 22.19
CA PRO A 111 -6.74 12.98 23.37
C PRO A 111 -5.39 12.25 23.57
N GLU A 112 -4.99 12.28 24.83
CA GLU A 112 -3.85 11.66 25.50
C GLU A 112 -3.19 10.46 24.78
N ASP A 113 -1.87 10.60 24.68
CA ASP A 113 -0.85 9.67 24.22
C ASP A 113 -0.94 8.33 24.98
N LEU A 114 -1.70 7.38 24.43
CA LEU A 114 -1.53 5.96 24.74
C LEU A 114 -0.15 5.55 24.21
N SER A 115 0.77 5.27 25.12
CA SER A 115 2.17 4.91 24.85
C SER A 115 2.29 3.95 23.65
N LYS A 116 2.94 4.43 22.58
CA LYS A 116 3.23 3.67 21.35
C LYS A 116 3.97 2.35 21.58
N GLU A 117 4.50 2.12 22.78
CA GLU A 117 5.33 0.97 23.14
C GLU A 117 4.55 -0.35 23.33
N ASP A 118 3.22 -0.31 23.49
CA ASP A 118 2.40 -1.52 23.71
C ASP A 118 1.55 -1.96 22.50
N GLN A 119 1.57 -1.22 21.39
CA GLN A 119 0.83 -1.61 20.19
C GLN A 119 1.56 -2.74 19.45
N LYS A 120 1.21 -3.98 19.80
CA LYS A 120 1.67 -5.18 19.09
C LYS A 120 1.39 -5.06 17.59
N LYS A 121 2.41 -5.30 16.78
CA LYS A 121 2.31 -5.32 15.31
C LYS A 121 1.34 -6.42 14.87
N MET A 122 0.44 -6.05 13.97
CA MET A 122 -0.55 -6.94 13.37
C MET A 122 -0.35 -6.95 11.86
N TYR A 123 -0.64 -8.11 11.26
CA TYR A 123 -0.57 -8.33 9.82
C TYR A 123 -1.93 -8.72 9.29
N TRP A 124 -2.27 -8.24 8.09
CA TRP A 124 -3.46 -8.63 7.37
C TRP A 124 -3.08 -9.52 6.20
N LEU A 125 -3.75 -10.66 6.10
CA LEU A 125 -3.52 -11.67 5.08
C LEU A 125 -4.79 -11.90 4.26
N TYR A 126 -4.64 -12.22 2.99
CA TYR A 126 -5.73 -12.70 2.13
C TYR A 126 -5.38 -14.05 1.48
N ARG A 127 -6.37 -14.90 1.32
CA ARG A 127 -6.19 -16.26 0.80
C ARG A 127 -5.78 -16.24 -0.68
N GLY A 128 -4.82 -17.09 -1.03
CA GLY A 128 -4.49 -17.38 -2.41
C GLY A 128 -5.66 -18.03 -3.17
N LYS A 129 -5.62 -18.03 -4.52
CA LYS A 129 -6.54 -18.87 -5.31
C LYS A 129 -6.22 -20.35 -5.14
N SER A 130 -4.94 -20.64 -4.99
CA SER A 130 -4.41 -21.91 -4.49
C SER A 130 -4.17 -21.83 -2.98
N GLN A 131 -3.67 -22.92 -2.38
CA GLN A 131 -3.24 -22.95 -0.98
C GLN A 131 -2.26 -21.81 -0.64
N GLY A 132 -2.19 -21.51 0.67
CA GLY A 132 -1.36 -20.46 1.27
C GLY A 132 -2.00 -19.07 1.31
N TRP A 133 -1.26 -18.14 1.91
CA TRP A 133 -1.68 -16.78 2.21
C TRP A 133 -0.81 -15.75 1.52
N TRP A 134 -1.36 -14.57 1.27
CA TRP A 134 -0.63 -13.39 0.84
C TRP A 134 -0.78 -12.30 1.88
N ARG A 135 0.32 -11.64 2.23
CA ARG A 135 0.24 -10.41 3.02
C ARG A 135 -0.26 -9.27 2.13
N PHE A 136 -1.10 -8.40 2.66
CA PHE A 136 -1.45 -7.15 1.99
C PHE A 136 -0.21 -6.23 1.86
N ASP A 137 -0.29 -5.23 0.99
CA ASP A 137 0.68 -4.13 0.99
C ASP A 137 0.62 -3.41 2.36
N PRO A 138 1.75 -3.12 3.03
CA PRO A 138 1.78 -2.46 4.32
C PRO A 138 0.93 -1.18 4.42
N ARG A 139 0.78 -0.44 3.31
CA ARG A 139 -0.05 0.77 3.29
C ARG A 139 -1.54 0.43 3.34
N HIS A 140 -1.96 -0.59 2.61
CA HIS A 140 -3.32 -1.12 2.68
C HIS A 140 -3.60 -1.68 4.07
N GLU A 141 -2.65 -2.41 4.68
CA GLU A 141 -2.80 -2.94 6.05
C GLU A 141 -3.09 -1.83 7.06
N ARG A 142 -2.45 -0.66 6.92
CA ARG A 142 -2.73 0.51 7.77
C ARG A 142 -4.19 0.95 7.67
N GLU A 143 -4.70 1.14 6.45
CA GLU A 143 -6.10 1.57 6.23
C GLU A 143 -7.11 0.54 6.77
N ILE A 144 -6.80 -0.75 6.59
CA ILE A 144 -7.62 -1.87 7.08
C ILE A 144 -7.62 -1.91 8.60
N GLU A 145 -6.44 -1.88 9.23
CA GLU A 145 -6.29 -1.93 10.69
C GLU A 145 -6.95 -0.72 11.35
N GLU A 146 -6.75 0.50 10.83
CA GLU A 146 -7.41 1.70 11.34
C GLU A 146 -8.94 1.59 11.29
N SER A 147 -9.48 1.02 10.21
CA SER A 147 -10.92 0.83 10.07
C SER A 147 -11.46 -0.26 11.00
N TYR A 148 -10.70 -1.33 11.18
CA TYR A 148 -11.03 -2.42 12.09
C TYR A 148 -11.06 -1.95 13.55
N LEU A 149 -10.02 -1.22 14.00
CA LEU A 149 -9.92 -0.69 15.36
C LEU A 149 -11.01 0.33 15.68
N LYS A 150 -11.52 1.05 14.66
CA LYS A 150 -12.69 1.95 14.79
C LYS A 150 -14.03 1.20 14.87
N GLY A 151 -14.02 -0.13 14.88
CA GLY A 151 -15.23 -0.94 14.98
C GLY A 151 -16.13 -0.88 13.74
N LYS A 152 -15.60 -0.49 12.57
CA LYS A 152 -16.37 -0.54 11.33
C LYS A 152 -16.69 -2.00 10.96
N LEU A 153 -17.79 -2.21 10.26
CA LEU A 153 -18.17 -3.54 9.77
C LEU A 153 -17.43 -3.94 8.49
N GLN A 154 -17.05 -2.94 7.69
CA GLN A 154 -16.28 -3.10 6.48
C GLN A 154 -15.48 -1.82 6.17
N CYS A 155 -14.50 -1.91 5.29
CA CYS A 155 -13.80 -0.77 4.73
C CYS A 155 -13.54 -0.94 3.22
N GLU A 156 -13.23 0.18 2.57
CA GLU A 156 -12.84 0.22 1.16
C GLU A 156 -11.34 0.48 1.07
N VAL A 157 -10.66 -0.25 0.18
CA VAL A 157 -9.22 -0.10 -0.06
C VAL A 157 -8.96 -0.10 -1.57
N LEU A 158 -8.15 0.84 -2.05
CA LEU A 158 -7.81 0.95 -3.47
C LEU A 158 -6.57 0.11 -3.80
N ILE A 159 -6.76 -1.08 -4.37
CA ILE A 159 -5.68 -2.01 -4.69
C ILE A 159 -5.47 -2.05 -6.21
N CYS A 160 -4.27 -1.66 -6.68
CA CYS A 160 -3.93 -1.62 -8.10
C CYS A 160 -4.99 -0.86 -8.94
N GLY A 161 -5.50 0.27 -8.42
CA GLY A 161 -6.50 1.11 -9.10
C GLY A 161 -7.95 0.58 -9.05
N ARG A 162 -8.23 -0.46 -8.25
CA ARG A 162 -9.57 -1.05 -8.13
C ARG A 162 -10.03 -1.04 -6.68
N THR A 163 -11.30 -0.71 -6.44
CA THR A 163 -11.88 -0.65 -5.09
C THR A 163 -12.25 -2.04 -4.60
N TYR A 164 -11.56 -2.49 -3.56
CA TYR A 164 -11.89 -3.71 -2.83
C TYR A 164 -12.63 -3.36 -1.54
N ILE A 165 -13.62 -4.17 -1.22
CA ILE A 165 -14.29 -4.16 0.08
C ILE A 165 -13.62 -5.21 0.95
N ILE A 166 -13.19 -4.81 2.15
CA ILE A 166 -12.76 -5.72 3.21
C ILE A 166 -13.91 -5.78 4.22
N ASP A 167 -14.59 -6.92 4.26
CA ASP A 167 -15.72 -7.19 5.13
C ASP A 167 -15.23 -7.94 6.39
N PHE A 168 -15.26 -7.25 7.52
CA PHE A 168 -14.74 -7.78 8.78
C PHE A 168 -15.69 -8.80 9.42
N GLN A 169 -16.99 -8.69 9.15
CA GLN A 169 -17.98 -9.63 9.67
C GLN A 169 -17.88 -10.99 8.95
N ARG A 170 -17.75 -10.95 7.62
CA ARG A 170 -17.63 -12.14 6.77
C ARG A 170 -16.19 -12.63 6.63
N LYS A 171 -15.21 -11.89 7.16
CA LYS A 171 -13.77 -12.17 7.07
C LYS A 171 -13.33 -12.41 5.63
N CYS A 172 -13.70 -11.52 4.73
CA CYS A 172 -13.37 -11.67 3.32
C CYS A 172 -13.12 -10.34 2.62
N GLN A 173 -12.41 -10.42 1.50
CA GLN A 173 -12.24 -9.32 0.57
C GLN A 173 -12.83 -9.66 -0.79
N TYR A 174 -13.46 -8.70 -1.43
CA TYR A 174 -14.00 -8.83 -2.77
C TYR A 174 -13.91 -7.49 -3.51
N LEU A 175 -13.87 -7.54 -4.84
CA LEU A 175 -13.94 -6.34 -5.67
C LEU A 175 -15.36 -5.76 -5.54
N GLN A 176 -15.50 -4.44 -5.33
CA GLN A 176 -16.80 -3.79 -5.06
C GLN A 176 -17.91 -4.19 -6.04
N ASN A 177 -17.56 -4.37 -7.32
CA ASN A 177 -18.51 -4.73 -8.38
C ASN A 177 -18.57 -6.25 -8.67
N GLN A 178 -17.82 -7.09 -7.95
CA GLN A 178 -17.81 -8.56 -8.11
C GLN A 178 -17.75 -9.29 -6.75
N PRO A 179 -18.82 -9.23 -5.92
CA PRO A 179 -18.82 -9.83 -4.59
C PRO A 179 -18.68 -11.37 -4.58
N SER A 180 -19.02 -12.03 -5.69
CA SER A 180 -18.88 -13.49 -5.82
C SER A 180 -17.42 -13.95 -5.89
N GLN A 181 -16.48 -13.06 -6.25
CA GLN A 181 -15.04 -13.36 -6.28
C GLN A 181 -14.37 -12.98 -4.95
N ALA A 182 -14.93 -13.50 -3.86
CA ALA A 182 -14.41 -13.26 -2.52
C ALA A 182 -13.19 -14.13 -2.22
N ARG A 183 -12.30 -13.61 -1.39
CA ARG A 183 -11.19 -14.35 -0.78
C ARG A 183 -11.23 -14.14 0.71
N GLU A 184 -10.95 -15.19 1.48
CA GLU A 184 -10.86 -15.09 2.93
C GLU A 184 -9.75 -14.11 3.33
N VAL A 185 -9.99 -13.38 4.42
CA VAL A 185 -9.06 -12.42 5.04
C VAL A 185 -8.91 -12.76 6.51
N THR A 186 -7.69 -12.65 7.02
CA THR A 186 -7.42 -12.82 8.45
C THR A 186 -6.45 -11.75 8.96
N ARG A 187 -6.56 -11.46 10.26
CA ARG A 187 -5.69 -10.57 11.02
C ARG A 187 -4.91 -11.43 12.00
N VAL A 188 -3.58 -11.34 11.98
CA VAL A 188 -2.70 -12.19 12.79
C VAL A 188 -1.63 -11.37 13.50
N SER A 189 -1.19 -11.85 14.67
CA SER A 189 -0.02 -11.30 15.36
C SER A 189 1.28 -11.62 14.62
N ALA A 190 2.39 -11.03 15.06
CA ALA A 190 3.70 -11.34 14.51
C ALA A 190 4.12 -12.81 14.73
N GLU A 191 3.75 -13.39 15.87
CA GLU A 191 4.03 -14.79 16.20
C GLU A 191 3.15 -15.74 15.38
N GLU A 192 1.87 -15.43 15.22
CA GLU A 192 0.95 -16.19 14.37
C GLU A 192 1.39 -16.14 12.91
N PHE A 193 1.86 -14.99 12.43
CA PHE A 193 2.37 -14.81 11.07
C PHE A 193 3.51 -15.78 10.74
N ASP A 194 4.42 -16.04 11.69
CA ASP A 194 5.56 -16.96 11.47
C ASP A 194 5.13 -18.42 11.29
N GLY A 195 3.97 -18.80 11.81
CA GLY A 195 3.37 -20.12 11.60
C GLY A 195 2.55 -20.25 10.32
N MET A 196 2.35 -19.16 9.58
CA MET A 196 1.48 -19.14 8.41
C MET A 196 2.26 -19.42 7.12
N GLU A 197 1.66 -20.18 6.21
CA GLU A 197 2.21 -20.39 4.85
C GLU A 197 2.01 -19.12 4.00
N VAL A 198 2.80 -18.09 4.25
CA VAL A 198 2.76 -16.81 3.52
C VAL A 198 3.66 -16.88 2.29
N LYS A 199 3.03 -16.80 1.12
CA LYS A 199 3.69 -16.97 -0.19
C LYS A 199 4.42 -15.72 -0.67
N GLY A 200 4.14 -14.58 -0.06
CA GLY A 200 4.57 -13.29 -0.57
C GLY A 200 3.76 -12.11 -0.07
N LEU A 201 4.11 -10.94 -0.59
CA LEU A 201 3.55 -9.63 -0.22
C LEU A 201 2.93 -8.97 -1.46
N ALA A 202 1.64 -8.63 -1.38
CA ALA A 202 0.87 -7.98 -2.46
C ALA A 202 0.98 -8.65 -3.85
N GLY A 203 1.17 -9.97 -3.87
CA GLY A 203 1.33 -10.75 -5.10
C GLY A 203 2.77 -10.86 -5.62
N VAL A 204 3.77 -10.38 -4.88
CA VAL A 204 5.20 -10.64 -5.13
C VAL A 204 5.61 -11.86 -4.33
N PHE A 205 6.06 -12.91 -5.01
CA PHE A 205 6.51 -14.13 -4.33
C PHE A 205 7.77 -13.87 -3.51
N VAL A 206 7.85 -14.52 -2.33
CA VAL A 206 9.14 -14.75 -1.70
C VAL A 206 9.99 -15.64 -2.61
N PRO A 207 11.32 -15.46 -2.64
CA PRO A 207 12.18 -16.40 -3.31
C PRO A 207 11.98 -17.79 -2.68
N THR A 208 11.69 -18.79 -3.50
CA THR A 208 11.80 -20.19 -3.08
C THR A 208 13.28 -20.50 -2.90
N SER A 209 13.68 -20.89 -1.68
CA SER A 209 15.00 -21.39 -1.35
C SER A 209 15.44 -22.55 -2.25
#